data_AF-A0A3R7DBR0-F1
#
_entry.id   AF-A0A3R7DBR0-F1
#
_cell.length_a   1.000
_cell.length_b   1.000
_cell.length_c   1.000
_cell.angle_alpha   90.00
_cell.angle_beta   90.00
_cell.angle_gamma   90.00
#
_symmetry.space_group_name_H-M   'P 1'
#
loop_
_entity.id
_entity.type
_entity.pdbx_description
1 polymer ?
#
loop_
_entity_poly.entity_id
_entity_poly.type
_entity_poly.pdbx_seq_one_letter_code
_entity_poly.pdbx_strand_id
1 'polypeptide(L)'
;MVPLEELYVTVVGILLLAALGACIPVLLQIFRDGLERQRKRTSGERNRGTEADDADSSASARQRTETTARLTCDHCGATNDSEFSYCRCCLERL
;
A
#
# COMPACT_ATOMS: atom_id res chain seq x y z
N MET A 1 14.99 -0.72 -49.10
CA MET A 1 14.98 -2.03 -48.42
C MET A 1 15.38 -1.75 -46.98
N VAL A 2 14.52 -2.06 -46.01
CA VAL A 2 14.88 -1.91 -44.59
C VAL A 2 15.85 -3.04 -44.24
N PRO A 3 17.03 -2.76 -43.68
CA PRO A 3 17.98 -3.80 -43.31
C PRO A 3 17.37 -4.69 -42.21
N LEU A 4 17.68 -5.99 -42.27
CA LEU A 4 17.08 -6.98 -41.38
C LEU A 4 17.34 -6.68 -39.90
N GLU A 5 18.48 -6.07 -39.60
CA GLU A 5 18.87 -5.63 -38.26
C GLU A 5 17.92 -4.57 -37.68
N GLU A 6 17.51 -3.61 -38.51
CA GLU A 6 16.64 -2.51 -38.09
C GLU A 6 15.22 -3.01 -37.88
N LEU A 7 14.78 -3.97 -38.71
CA LEU A 7 13.49 -4.64 -38.54
C LEU A 7 13.47 -5.49 -37.25
N TYR A 8 14.55 -6.21 -36.95
CA TYR A 8 14.68 -6.99 -35.72
C TYR A 8 14.62 -6.11 -34.48
N VAL A 9 15.43 -5.04 -34.44
CA VAL A 9 15.44 -4.08 -33.31
C VAL A 9 14.07 -3.48 -33.10
N THR A 10 13.38 -3.09 -34.18
CA THR A 10 12.04 -2.49 -34.12
C THR A 10 11.01 -3.48 -33.56
N VAL A 11 11.00 -4.72 -34.06
CA VAL A 11 10.07 -5.75 -33.60
C VAL A 11 10.31 -6.11 -32.13
N VAL A 12 11.57 -6.33 -31.74
CA VAL A 12 11.93 -6.63 -30.35
C VAL A 12 11.59 -5.46 -29.43
N GLY A 13 11.85 -4.22 -29.85
CA GLY A 13 11.49 -3.02 -29.11
C GLY A 13 9.98 -2.90 -28.87
N ILE A 14 9.17 -3.13 -29.91
CA ILE A 14 7.71 -3.12 -29.79
C ILE A 14 7.24 -4.21 -28.83
N LEU A 15 7.78 -5.42 -28.93
CA LEU A 15 7.44 -6.53 -28.03
C LEU A 15 7.79 -6.22 -26.58
N LEU A 16 8.96 -5.60 -26.33
CA LEU A 16 9.39 -5.20 -25.00
C LEU A 16 8.46 -4.14 -24.40
N LEU A 17 8.12 -3.12 -25.18
CA LEU A 17 7.18 -2.07 -24.77
C LEU A 17 5.78 -2.63 -24.52
N ALA A 18 5.32 -3.57 -25.35
CA ALA A 18 4.04 -4.24 -25.14
C ALA A 18 4.04 -5.05 -23.83
N ALA A 19 5.11 -5.79 -23.55
CA ALA A 19 5.27 -6.54 -22.31
C ALA A 19 5.28 -5.61 -21.07
N LEU A 20 6.02 -4.50 -21.14
CA LEU A 20 6.01 -3.49 -20.08
C LEU A 20 4.62 -2.86 -19.89
N GLY A 21 3.96 -2.52 -21.00
CA GLY A 21 2.62 -1.94 -21.02
C GLY A 21 1.56 -2.86 -20.41
N ALA A 22 1.67 -4.17 -20.63
CA ALA A 22 0.76 -5.16 -20.06
C ALA A 22 0.82 -5.21 -18.52
N CYS A 23 1.96 -4.86 -17.92
CA CYS A 23 2.12 -4.82 -16.47
C CYS A 23 1.54 -3.55 -15.82
N ILE A 24 1.48 -2.43 -16.54
CA ILE A 24 0.99 -1.13 -16.04
C ILE A 24 -0.42 -1.19 -15.41
N PRO A 25 -1.46 -1.81 -16.01
CA PRO A 25 -2.80 -1.80 -15.43
C PRO A 25 -2.86 -2.49 -14.06
N VAL A 26 -2.07 -3.54 -13.85
CA VAL A 26 -1.98 -4.24 -12.56
C VAL A 26 -1.36 -3.32 -11.50
N LEU A 27 -0.27 -2.62 -11.85
CA LEU A 27 0.34 -1.64 -10.95
C LEU A 27 -0.63 -0.50 -10.60
N LEU A 28 -1.40 -0.02 -11.57
CA LEU A 28 -2.38 1.04 -11.35
C LEU A 28 -3.52 0.60 -10.42
N GLN A 29 -3.98 -0.64 -10.49
CA GLN A 29 -4.99 -1.15 -9.55
C GLN A 29 -4.46 -1.13 -8.11
N ILE A 30 -3.25 -1.65 -7.88
CA ILE A 30 -2.62 -1.65 -6.56
C ILE A 30 -2.44 -0.21 -6.05
N PHE A 31 -2.01 0.70 -6.93
CA PHE A 31 -1.81 2.10 -6.55
C PHE A 31 -3.12 2.80 -6.21
N ARG A 32 -4.20 2.56 -6.96
CA ARG A 32 -5.54 3.11 -6.68
C ARG A 32 -6.08 2.59 -5.34
N ASP A 33 -5.93 1.31 -5.06
CA ASP A 33 -6.32 0.71 -3.79
C ASP A 33 -5.53 1.31 -2.61
N GLY A 34 -4.23 1.56 -2.82
CA GLY A 34 -3.38 2.25 -1.85
C GLY A 34 -3.84 3.70 -1.62
N LEU A 35 -4.14 4.43 -2.69
CA LEU A 35 -4.58 5.81 -2.64
C LEU A 35 -5.95 5.94 -1.96
N GLU A 36 -6.89 5.03 -2.22
CA GLU A 36 -8.20 5.01 -1.53
C GLU A 36 -8.05 4.77 -0.03
N ARG A 37 -7.14 3.87 0.39
CA ARG A 37 -6.82 3.67 1.81
C ARG A 37 -6.18 4.90 2.44
N GLN A 38 -5.28 5.56 1.73
CA GLN A 38 -4.68 6.82 2.18
C GLN A 38 -5.75 7.91 2.32
N ARG A 39 -6.64 8.05 1.33
CA ARG A 39 -7.71 9.05 1.33
C ARG A 39 -8.71 8.81 2.45
N LYS A 40 -9.04 7.55 2.77
CA LYS A 40 -9.86 7.21 3.95
C LYS A 40 -9.20 7.63 5.28
N ARG A 41 -7.87 7.52 5.41
CA ARG A 41 -7.15 8.05 6.59
C ARG A 41 -7.23 9.57 6.66
N THR A 42 -7.07 10.25 5.52
CA THR A 42 -7.12 11.72 5.47
C THR A 42 -8.54 12.29 5.63
N SER A 43 -9.59 11.61 5.14
CA SER A 43 -10.98 12.04 5.33
C SER A 43 -11.52 11.76 6.74
N GLY A 44 -11.01 10.71 7.40
CA GLY A 44 -11.27 10.47 8.82
C GLY A 44 -10.70 11.57 9.72
N GLU A 45 -9.59 12.20 9.31
CA GLU A 45 -9.03 13.39 9.98
C GLU A 45 -9.88 14.65 9.70
N ARG A 46 -10.44 14.79 8.48
CA ARG A 46 -11.19 15.99 8.08
C ARG A 46 -12.62 16.05 8.60
N ASN A 47 -13.26 14.91 8.90
CA ASN A 47 -14.61 14.89 9.49
C ASN A 47 -14.62 15.07 11.02
N ARG A 48 -13.46 15.24 11.66
CA ARG A 48 -13.34 15.69 13.06
C ARG A 48 -13.23 17.21 13.21
N GLY A 49 -13.20 17.96 12.11
CA GLY A 49 -12.99 19.40 12.11
C GLY A 49 -14.26 20.25 12.02
N THR A 50 -15.46 19.69 12.18
CA THR A 50 -16.72 20.45 12.05
C THR A 50 -17.78 20.10 13.10
N GLU A 51 -17.42 19.33 14.13
CA GLU A 51 -18.27 19.06 15.30
C GLU A 51 -17.39 19.03 16.57
N ALA A 52 -16.88 20.19 16.98
CA ALA A 52 -16.34 20.40 18.33
C ALA A 52 -16.07 21.90 18.54
N ASP A 53 -17.13 22.71 18.50
CA ASP A 53 -17.18 23.86 19.39
C ASP A 53 -17.68 23.29 20.73
N ASP A 54 -17.01 23.66 21.82
CA ASP A 54 -17.30 23.27 23.21
C ASP A 54 -17.00 21.81 23.61
N ALA A 55 -15.72 21.50 23.90
CA ALA A 55 -15.32 21.05 25.23
C ALA A 55 -13.87 20.51 25.25
N ASP A 56 -13.08 21.15 26.11
CA ASP A 56 -11.99 20.60 26.89
C ASP A 56 -10.66 20.25 26.19
N SER A 57 -9.65 20.98 26.64
CA SER A 57 -8.23 20.83 26.38
C SER A 57 -7.74 19.38 26.63
N SER A 58 -7.67 18.58 25.56
CA SER A 58 -6.73 17.46 25.49
C SER A 58 -6.13 17.35 24.09
N ALA A 59 -5.33 18.36 23.77
CA ALA A 59 -4.40 18.26 22.67
C ALA A 59 -3.35 17.17 22.97
N SER A 60 -3.13 16.34 21.95
CA SER A 60 -1.87 15.66 21.65
C SER A 60 -1.80 14.17 21.94
N ALA A 61 -1.30 13.49 20.91
CA ALA A 61 -0.76 12.14 20.89
C ALA A 61 -1.79 11.00 21.04
N ARG A 62 -2.19 10.47 19.87
CA ARG A 62 -1.74 9.12 19.51
C ARG A 62 -1.84 8.12 20.67
N GLN A 63 -3.04 7.87 21.18
CA GLN A 63 -3.32 6.71 22.02
C GLN A 63 -3.35 5.45 21.12
N ARG A 64 -2.23 5.20 20.41
CA ARG A 64 -1.76 3.84 20.16
C ARG A 64 -1.38 3.39 21.55
N THR A 65 -2.34 2.79 22.24
CA THR A 65 -2.14 2.20 23.55
C THR A 65 -0.87 1.36 23.46
N GLU A 66 0.19 1.89 24.04
CA GLU A 66 1.28 1.13 24.63
C GLU A 66 0.66 0.31 25.75
N THR A 67 -0.06 -0.72 25.35
CA THR A 67 0.02 -1.98 26.06
C THR A 67 0.87 -2.82 25.13
N THR A 68 1.81 -3.54 25.70
CA THR A 68 2.62 -4.63 25.12
C THR A 68 1.74 -5.69 24.43
N ALA A 69 1.01 -5.28 23.41
CA ALA A 69 -0.05 -6.00 22.75
C ALA A 69 0.55 -6.59 21.49
N ARG A 70 1.26 -7.70 21.69
CA ARG A 70 1.17 -8.89 20.84
C ARG A 70 0.16 -8.69 19.68
N LEU A 71 0.64 -8.22 18.52
CA LEU A 71 -0.23 -7.92 17.39
C LEU A 71 -0.62 -9.23 16.71
N THR A 72 -1.86 -9.66 16.88
CA THR A 72 -2.37 -10.82 16.15
C THR A 72 -2.49 -10.51 14.65
N CYS A 73 -1.93 -11.38 13.82
CA CYS A 73 -2.03 -11.30 12.37
C CYS A 73 -3.42 -11.71 11.90
N ASP A 74 -4.12 -10.84 11.18
CA ASP A 74 -5.47 -11.14 10.64
C ASP A 74 -5.48 -12.26 9.58
N HIS A 75 -4.32 -12.59 9.01
CA HIS A 75 -4.22 -13.56 7.92
C HIS A 75 -3.93 -14.99 8.41
N CYS A 76 -3.14 -15.16 9.47
CA CYS A 76 -2.77 -16.47 9.99
C CYS A 76 -3.09 -16.67 11.48
N GLY A 77 -3.63 -15.66 12.15
CA GLY A 77 -3.93 -15.67 13.58
C GLY A 77 -2.70 -15.65 14.49
N ALA A 78 -1.49 -15.65 13.93
CA ALA A 78 -0.26 -15.70 14.72
C ALA A 78 -0.06 -14.39 15.49
N THR A 79 0.38 -14.51 16.73
CA THR A 79 0.80 -13.36 17.52
C THR A 79 2.16 -12.86 17.06
N ASN A 80 2.21 -11.66 16.49
CA ASN A 80 3.46 -10.99 16.14
C ASN A 80 4.01 -10.20 17.32
N ASP A 81 5.34 -10.13 17.34
CA ASP A 81 6.06 -9.16 18.15
C ASP A 81 5.80 -7.75 17.62
N SER A 82 5.70 -6.78 18.53
CA SER A 82 5.55 -5.36 18.21
C SER A 82 6.76 -4.77 17.49
N GLU A 83 7.92 -5.43 17.54
CA GLU A 83 9.11 -5.03 16.79
C GLU A 83 8.96 -5.18 15.26
N PHE A 84 8.04 -6.05 14.81
CA PHE A 84 7.84 -6.31 13.40
C PHE A 84 6.59 -5.60 12.87
N SER A 85 6.75 -4.87 11.76
CA SER A 85 5.63 -4.30 10.99
C SER A 85 4.96 -5.31 10.06
N TYR A 86 5.46 -6.53 9.99
CA TYR A 86 5.00 -7.63 9.12
C TYR A 86 4.91 -8.94 9.92
N CYS A 87 4.11 -9.90 9.41
CA CYS A 87 3.99 -11.21 10.04
C CYS A 87 5.09 -12.18 9.57
N ARG A 88 5.96 -12.60 10.49
CA ARG A 88 7.03 -13.57 10.19
C ARG A 88 6.48 -14.94 9.75
N CYS A 89 5.42 -15.43 10.39
CA CYS A 89 4.82 -16.72 10.01
C CYS A 89 4.24 -16.72 8.59
N CYS A 90 3.72 -15.58 8.12
CA CYS A 90 3.27 -15.46 6.73
C CYS A 90 4.45 -15.38 5.76
N LEU A 91 5.52 -14.66 6.13
CA LEU A 91 6.71 -14.54 5.30
C LEU A 91 7.41 -15.88 5.10
N GLU A 92 7.48 -16.71 6.14
CA GLU A 92 8.11 -18.04 6.09
C GLU A 92 7.23 -19.10 5.37
N ARG A 93 6.00 -18.77 4.99
CA ARG A 93 5.08 -19.64 4.22
C ARG A 93 4.94 -19.25 2.74
N LEU A 94 5.61 -18.17 2.32
CA LEU A 94 5.79 -17.85 0.90
C LEU A 94 6.90 -18.73 0.30
#